data_AF-A0A527GFU1-F1
#
_entry.id   AF-A0A527GFU1-F1
#
_cell.length_a   1.000
_cell.length_b   1.000
_cell.length_c   1.000
_cell.angle_alpha   90.00
_cell.angle_beta   90.00
_cell.angle_gamma   90.00
#
_symmetry.space_group_name_H-M   'P 1'
#
loop_
_entity.id
_entity.type
_entity.pdbx_description
1 polymer ?
#
loop_
_entity_poly.entity_id
_entity_poly.type
_entity_poly.pdbx_seq_one_letter_code
_entity_poly.pdbx_strand_id
1 'polypeptide(L)' 'QQSDIMQLGIPGFGFRTEKRRFYPSGETSSYIVGLTNIDNQGISGMEKYVDEQGLSDLQASGLAIAKDLKPVKLSIDLRV' A
#
# COMPACT_ATOMS: atom_id res chain seq x y z
N GLN A 1 0.17 17.96 -14.58
CA GLN A 1 1.41 17.65 -13.84
C GLN A 1 2.24 16.56 -14.50
N GLN A 2 1.81 15.30 -14.57
CA GLN A 2 2.60 14.25 -15.29
C GLN A 2 2.74 14.56 -16.80
N SER A 3 1.68 15.09 -17.41
CA SER A 3 1.67 15.61 -18.79
C SER A 3 2.77 16.65 -19.04
N ASP A 4 2.91 17.59 -18.10
CA ASP A 4 3.77 18.76 -18.24
C ASP A 4 5.25 18.35 -18.12
N ILE A 5 5.53 17.30 -17.34
CA ILE A 5 6.86 16.70 -17.20
C ILE A 5 7.24 15.87 -18.43
N MET A 6 6.29 15.09 -18.98
CA MET A 6 6.52 14.37 -20.26
C MET A 6 6.77 15.34 -21.42
N GLN A 7 6.15 16.51 -21.39
CA GLN A 7 6.26 17.54 -22.43
C GLN A 7 7.63 18.24 -22.45
N LEU A 8 8.41 18.16 -21.36
CA LEU A 8 9.80 18.62 -21.31
C LEU A 8 10.74 17.76 -22.17
N GLY A 9 10.28 16.60 -22.67
CA GLY A 9 11.02 15.79 -23.64
C GLY A 9 12.34 15.21 -23.11
N ILE A 10 12.46 15.04 -21.79
CA ILE A 10 13.70 14.60 -21.15
C ILE A 10 13.91 13.10 -21.44
N PRO A 11 14.91 12.71 -22.24
CA PRO A 11 15.16 11.31 -22.56
C PRO A 11 15.62 10.57 -21.30
N GLY A 12 15.06 9.37 -21.08
CA GLY A 12 15.40 8.51 -19.94
C GLY A 12 14.51 8.66 -18.71
N PHE A 13 13.55 9.59 -18.71
CA PHE A 13 12.51 9.67 -17.67
C PHE A 13 11.23 8.94 -18.10
N GLY A 14 10.63 8.22 -17.16
CA GLY A 14 9.37 7.51 -17.36
C GLY A 14 8.58 7.44 -16.06
N PHE A 15 7.27 7.30 -16.17
CA PHE A 15 6.38 7.15 -15.02
C PHE A 15 6.12 5.68 -14.75
N ARG A 16 6.28 5.28 -13.48
CA ARG A 16 5.80 3.99 -12.99
C ARG A 16 4.48 4.22 -12.26
N THR A 17 3.46 3.45 -12.61
CA THR A 17 2.21 3.47 -11.85
C THR A 17 2.41 2.64 -10.59
N GLU A 18 2.35 3.28 -9.44
CA GLU A 18 2.41 2.62 -8.14
C GLU A 18 1.09 2.80 -7.41
N LYS A 19 0.68 1.76 -6.68
CA LYS A 19 -0.48 1.86 -5.79
C LYS A 19 -0.01 2.52 -4.50
N ARG A 20 -0.87 3.32 -3.87
CA ARG A 20 -0.62 3.88 -2.54
C ARG A 20 -1.82 3.62 -1.66
N ARG A 21 -1.59 3.21 -0.41
CA ARG A 21 -2.67 3.02 0.57
C ARG A 21 -3.39 4.34 0.88
N PHE A 22 -4.71 4.25 1.05
CA PHE A 22 -5.56 5.35 1.48
C PHE A 22 -6.38 4.86 2.68
N TYR A 23 -6.42 5.66 3.75
CA TYR A 23 -7.08 5.33 5.02
C TYR A 23 -8.27 6.27 5.24
N PRO A 24 -9.50 5.89 4.81
CA PRO A 24 -10.64 6.80 4.82
C PRO A 24 -11.05 7.30 6.20
N SER A 25 -10.79 6.51 7.25
CA SER A 25 -11.17 6.83 8.63
C SER A 25 -10.09 7.58 9.41
N GLY A 26 -9.00 7.99 8.74
CA GLY A 26 -7.96 8.85 9.29
C GLY A 26 -7.46 8.42 10.67
N GLU A 27 -7.40 9.37 11.61
CA GLU A 27 -6.95 9.11 12.98
C GLU A 27 -7.82 8.09 13.74
N THR A 28 -9.12 8.00 13.45
CA THR A 28 -10.09 7.21 14.23
C THR A 28 -9.76 5.72 14.26
N SER A 29 -9.25 5.17 13.15
CA SER A 29 -8.87 3.75 13.05
C SER A 29 -7.35 3.53 12.97
N SER A 30 -6.55 4.60 13.09
CA SER A 30 -5.11 4.59 12.79
C SER A 30 -4.31 3.62 13.64
N TYR A 31 -4.63 3.50 14.93
CA TYR A 31 -3.95 2.58 15.84
C TYR A 31 -4.25 1.10 15.55
N ILE A 32 -5.42 0.81 14.97
CA ILE A 32 -5.85 -0.56 14.68
C ILE A 32 -5.37 -0.97 13.28
N VAL A 33 -5.70 -0.17 12.27
CA VAL A 33 -5.32 -0.44 10.88
C VAL A 33 -3.80 -0.33 10.72
N GLY A 34 -3.19 0.69 11.32
CA GLY A 34 -1.77 0.97 11.16
C GLY A 34 -1.47 1.74 9.87
N LEU A 35 -0.21 1.68 9.46
CA LEU A 35 0.33 2.44 8.33
C LEU A 35 1.27 1.56 7.49
N THR A 36 1.49 1.97 6.24
CA THR A 36 2.52 1.41 5.35
C THR A 36 3.66 2.40 5.10
N ASN A 37 4.83 1.89 4.73
CA ASN A 37 5.97 2.69 4.26
C ASN A 37 5.84 3.12 2.79
N ILE A 38 6.89 3.75 2.25
CA ILE A 38 6.97 4.20 0.85
C ILE A 38 6.92 3.04 -0.16
N ASP A 39 7.29 1.84 0.26
CA ASP A 39 7.28 0.62 -0.55
C ASP A 39 5.96 -0.17 -0.42
N ASN A 40 4.93 0.41 0.22
CA ASN A 40 3.65 -0.22 0.57
C ASN A 40 3.74 -1.43 1.52
N GLN A 41 4.80 -1.54 2.30
CA GLN A 41 4.92 -2.56 3.35
C GLN A 41 4.33 -2.06 4.66
N GLY A 42 3.51 -2.88 5.30
CA GLY A 42 2.88 -2.63 6.59
C GLY A 42 3.91 -2.55 7.71
N ILE A 43 3.95 -1.42 8.40
CA ILE A 43 4.90 -1.17 9.50
C ILE A 43 4.25 -1.22 10.89
N SER A 44 2.92 -1.11 10.95
CA SER A 44 2.17 -1.15 12.21
C SER A 44 0.77 -1.72 12.02
N GLY A 45 0.11 -2.04 13.15
CA GLY A 45 -1.29 -2.45 13.20
C GLY A 45 -1.57 -3.70 12.35
N MET A 46 -2.78 -3.71 11.78
CA MET A 46 -3.24 -4.78 10.89
C MET A 46 -2.47 -4.85 9.57
N GLU A 47 -1.98 -3.72 9.03
CA GLU A 47 -1.17 -3.73 7.80
C GLU A 47 0.10 -4.59 8.00
N LYS A 48 0.81 -4.41 9.11
CA LYS A 48 1.99 -5.23 9.43
C LYS A 48 1.63 -6.71 9.63
N TYR A 49 0.56 -6.99 10.36
CA TYR A 49 0.13 -8.36 10.63
C TYR A 49 -0.25 -9.13 9.36
N VAL A 50 -0.87 -8.47 8.38
CA VAL A 50 -1.20 -9.08 7.08
C VAL A 50 0.05 -9.34 6.27
N ASP A 51 1.01 -8.41 6.29
CA ASP A 51 2.28 -8.56 5.58
C ASP A 51 3.13 -9.72 6.15
N GLU A 52 3.15 -9.88 7.47
CA GLU A 52 3.86 -10.97 8.17
C GLU A 52 3.28 -12.37 7.91
N GLN A 53 2.06 -12.50 7.36
CA GLN A 53 1.47 -13.80 7.00
C GLN A 53 2.04 -14.42 5.71
N GLY A 54 3.30 -14.12 5.40
CA GLY A 54 4.02 -14.64 4.22
C GLY A 54 3.91 -13.77 2.97
N LEU A 55 3.18 -12.65 3.03
CA LEU A 55 3.16 -11.68 1.92
C LEU A 55 4.51 -10.97 1.79
N SER A 56 5.16 -10.64 2.91
CA SER A 56 6.51 -10.08 2.95
C SER A 56 7.54 -10.98 2.28
N ASP A 57 7.48 -12.29 2.54
CA ASP A 57 8.43 -13.27 1.98
C ASP A 57 8.23 -13.43 0.47
N LEU A 58 6.97 -13.45 0.02
CA LEU A 58 6.62 -13.53 -1.41
C LEU A 58 6.98 -12.23 -2.16
N GLN A 59 6.86 -11.07 -1.51
CA GLN A 59 7.33 -9.79 -2.07
C GLN A 59 8.86 -9.77 -2.17
N ALA A 60 9.57 -10.21 -1.13
CA ALA A 60 11.03 -10.28 -1.11
C ALA A 60 11.58 -11.25 -2.17
N SER A 61 10.88 -12.35 -2.45
CA SER A 61 11.26 -13.29 -3.51
C SER A 61 10.84 -12.85 -4.92
N GLY A 62 10.13 -11.72 -5.07
CA GLY A 62 9.61 -11.24 -6.35
C GLY A 62 8.48 -12.08 -6.96
N LEU A 63 7.88 -12.99 -6.18
CA LEU A 63 6.81 -13.90 -6.63
C LEU A 63 5.42 -13.32 -6.39
N ALA A 64 5.26 -12.40 -5.42
CA ALA A 64 4.00 -11.68 -5.20
C ALA A 64 3.98 -10.38 -6.01
N ILE A 65 3.15 -10.36 -7.05
CA ILE A 65 2.61 -9.12 -7.59
C ILE A 65 1.38 -8.81 -6.74
N ALA A 66 1.33 -7.62 -6.10
CA ALA A 66 0.22 -7.17 -5.24
C ALA A 66 -1.12 -6.94 -5.98
N LYS A 67 -1.36 -7.67 -7.07
CA LYS A 67 -2.54 -7.59 -7.92
C LYS A 67 -3.68 -8.48 -7.40
N ASP A 68 -3.37 -9.62 -6.79
CA ASP A 68 -4.35 -10.69 -6.53
C ASP A 68 -4.62 -10.96 -5.04
N LEU A 69 -4.31 -9.99 -4.16
CA LEU A 69 -4.61 -10.11 -2.73
C LEU A 69 -6.12 -10.02 -2.49
N LYS A 70 -6.63 -10.98 -1.73
CA LYS A 70 -8.04 -10.95 -1.29
C LYS A 70 -8.24 -9.85 -0.25
N PRO A 71 -9.39 -9.16 -0.27
CA PRO A 71 -9.73 -8.19 0.78
C PRO A 71 -9.74 -8.84 2.17
N VAL A 72 -9.24 -8.12 3.18
CA VAL A 72 -9.29 -8.53 4.58
C VAL A 72 -10.43 -7.78 5.28
N LYS A 73 -11.34 -8.53 5.92
CA LYS A 73 -12.43 -7.96 6.70
C LYS A 73 -12.07 -7.96 8.18
N LEU A 74 -12.07 -6.77 8.79
CA LEU A 74 -11.84 -6.60 10.22
C LEU A 74 -13.14 -6.80 11.01
N SER A 75 -13.00 -7.10 12.29
CA SER A 75 -14.11 -7.19 13.26
C SER A 75 -14.57 -5.84 13.80
N ILE A 76 -13.85 -4.76 13.50
CA ILE A 76 -14.14 -3.41 13.98
C ILE A 76 -15.32 -2.79 13.23
N ASP A 77 -16.26 -2.20 13.97
CA ASP A 77 -17.30 -1.33 13.42
C ASP A 77 -16.94 0.12 13.70
N LEU A 78 -16.89 0.95 12.66
CA LEU A 78 -16.50 2.37 12.75
C LEU A 78 -17.67 3.29 13.19
N ARG A 79 -18.88 2.74 13.36
CA ARG A 79 -20.08 3.50 13.73
C ARG A 79 -20.38 3.48 15.24
N VAL A 80 -19.69 2.62 15.97
CA VAL A 80 -19.85 2.41 17.42
C VAL A 80 -18.80 3.24 18.14
#